data_AF-A0A3C1PEF6-F1
#
_entry.id   AF-A0A3C1PEF6-F1
#
_cell.length_a   1.000
_cell.length_b   1.000
_cell.length_c   1.000
_cell.angle_alpha   90.00
_cell.angle_beta   90.00
_cell.angle_gamma   90.00
#
_symmetry.space_group_name_H-M   'P 1'
#
loop_
_entity.id
_entity.type
_entity.pdbx_description
1 polymer ?
#
loop_
_entity_poly.entity_id
_entity_poly.type
_entity_poly.pdbx_seq_one_letter_code
_entity_poly.pdbx_strand_id
1 'polypeptide(L)'
;MSSTNPNDWEYHQVDHLFLLIGENPLPNYVAARLLIKPKTDQEKEKNPSIVYLVHTTKTAGKDKPVGLLEKELKKHNITIKQISLGDAESDGDKIRAEIKKTIQPKGKPPLQGRLGLNYTGGTKAMAVHAYQAFKELQLTEPVFSYLDSRKLAMHIDGKDKPIPVDLALSPVPKLETILGLHNLSWKTEPIEQSQLPNIAEKFANLHLNAELARTWRKWCDAVFKPLKDSRGYWWKDSQFPKPPHLKLSASNGTVTVPNEIQTILKDQLGWASTAELSLQIAKDKGKFTTFGDVCQWLDGGWLEDYVLSQVKKLTKKYSLYDSSMSLHIKDPRNPNRSTDQFEFDVAFLRGYQLFGISCTTSSDHKKCKQKLFEAQLRARQLGGDEARVALVCCDDLPSEWLKKELDFVVDDSKIEVFGREDLEPTKFAKKLDLWIFRNAGK
;
A
#
# COMPACT_ATOMS: atom_id res chain seq x y z
N MET A 1 -12.70 -20.07 -20.96
CA MET A 1 -12.33 -20.65 -22.28
C MET A 1 -11.35 -19.70 -22.92
N SER A 2 -10.25 -20.17 -23.52
CA SER A 2 -9.32 -19.27 -24.24
C SER A 2 -10.00 -18.76 -25.51
N SER A 3 -10.01 -17.44 -25.71
CA SER A 3 -10.51 -16.85 -26.95
C SER A 3 -9.58 -17.16 -28.13
N THR A 4 -10.18 -17.33 -29.31
CA THR A 4 -9.48 -17.44 -30.59
C THR A 4 -9.40 -16.09 -31.32
N ASN A 5 -10.09 -15.06 -30.84
CA ASN A 5 -10.08 -13.72 -31.41
C ASN A 5 -8.85 -12.95 -30.91
N PRO A 6 -7.92 -12.51 -31.78
CA PRO A 6 -6.72 -11.77 -31.38
C PRO A 6 -6.97 -10.39 -30.75
N ASN A 7 -8.23 -9.94 -30.70
CA ASN A 7 -8.63 -8.71 -30.02
C ASN A 7 -9.10 -8.95 -28.57
N ASP A 8 -9.35 -10.21 -28.20
CA ASP A 8 -9.72 -10.57 -26.84
C ASP A 8 -8.45 -10.75 -26.02
N TRP A 9 -8.43 -10.24 -24.79
CA TRP A 9 -7.22 -10.29 -23.97
C TRP A 9 -6.84 -11.74 -23.58
N GLU A 10 -7.82 -12.64 -23.46
CA GLU A 10 -7.63 -14.07 -23.17
C GLU A 10 -6.87 -14.80 -24.28
N TYR A 11 -6.92 -14.29 -25.52
CA TYR A 11 -6.11 -14.85 -26.61
C TYR A 11 -4.62 -14.76 -26.28
N HIS A 12 -4.19 -13.73 -25.56
CA HIS A 12 -2.78 -13.50 -25.21
C HIS A 12 -2.28 -14.35 -24.03
N GLN A 13 -3.14 -15.17 -23.45
CA GLN A 13 -2.71 -16.12 -22.42
C GLN A 13 -1.86 -17.25 -23.01
N VAL A 14 -0.91 -17.72 -22.23
CA VAL A 14 0.10 -18.71 -22.65
C VAL A 14 0.09 -19.94 -21.77
N ASP A 15 0.51 -21.08 -22.33
CA ASP A 15 0.70 -22.32 -21.57
C ASP A 15 2.03 -22.28 -20.79
N HIS A 16 3.04 -21.58 -21.32
CA HIS A 16 4.36 -21.46 -20.69
C HIS A 16 4.77 -19.99 -20.59
N LEU A 17 4.76 -19.43 -19.39
CA LEU A 17 5.10 -18.02 -19.16
C LEU A 17 6.46 -17.90 -18.48
N PHE A 18 7.42 -17.26 -19.14
CA PHE A 18 8.73 -16.96 -18.58
C PHE A 18 8.71 -15.57 -17.96
N LEU A 19 9.07 -15.50 -16.68
CA LEU A 19 9.13 -14.27 -15.89
C LEU A 19 10.57 -14.04 -15.45
N LEU A 20 11.10 -12.86 -15.75
CA LEU A 20 12.43 -12.45 -15.32
C LEU A 20 12.34 -11.86 -13.91
N ILE A 21 13.05 -12.45 -12.94
CA ILE A 21 12.91 -12.07 -11.54
C ILE A 21 13.95 -11.02 -11.16
N GLY A 22 13.47 -9.82 -10.80
CA GLY A 22 14.27 -8.74 -10.21
C GLY A 22 14.05 -8.62 -8.70
N GLU A 23 14.37 -7.46 -8.14
CA GLU A 23 14.23 -7.18 -6.70
C GLU A 23 12.77 -7.01 -6.26
N ASN A 24 11.89 -6.56 -7.16
CA ASN A 24 10.46 -6.43 -6.90
C ASN A 24 9.66 -7.56 -7.59
N PRO A 25 9.04 -8.49 -6.84
CA PRO A 25 8.25 -9.57 -7.43
C PRO A 25 6.81 -9.15 -7.82
N LEU A 26 6.32 -7.98 -7.41
CA LEU A 26 4.95 -7.55 -7.65
C LEU A 26 4.56 -7.48 -9.15
N PRO A 27 5.39 -6.93 -10.06
CA PRO A 27 5.08 -6.96 -11.49
C PRO A 27 4.94 -8.38 -12.05
N ASN A 28 5.76 -9.30 -11.57
CA ASN A 28 5.71 -10.71 -11.97
C ASN A 28 4.46 -11.41 -11.43
N TYR A 29 4.00 -11.06 -10.22
CA TYR A 29 2.73 -11.54 -9.68
C TYR A 29 1.55 -11.13 -10.58
N VAL A 30 1.51 -9.87 -11.00
CA VAL A 30 0.48 -9.34 -11.91
C VAL A 30 0.55 -10.04 -13.27
N ALA A 31 1.76 -10.16 -13.85
CA ALA A 31 1.96 -10.81 -15.15
C ALA A 31 1.52 -12.28 -15.13
N ALA A 32 1.88 -13.02 -14.07
CA ALA A 32 1.47 -14.41 -13.91
C ALA A 32 -0.05 -14.56 -13.87
N ARG A 33 -0.73 -13.75 -13.05
CA ARG A 33 -2.19 -13.82 -12.91
C ARG A 33 -2.95 -13.44 -14.18
N LEU A 34 -2.41 -12.53 -14.99
CA LEU A 34 -3.04 -12.12 -16.24
C LEU A 34 -2.79 -13.12 -17.38
N LEU A 35 -1.52 -13.50 -17.57
CA LEU A 35 -1.05 -14.10 -18.82
C LEU A 35 -0.96 -15.63 -18.77
N ILE A 36 -1.02 -16.26 -17.59
CA ILE A 36 -1.05 -17.72 -17.55
C ILE A 36 -2.45 -18.23 -17.94
N LYS A 37 -2.51 -19.18 -18.87
CA LYS A 37 -3.78 -19.78 -19.28
C LYS A 37 -4.36 -20.60 -18.11
N PRO A 38 -5.61 -20.36 -17.68
CA PRO A 38 -6.24 -21.18 -16.68
C PRO A 38 -6.54 -22.57 -17.27
N LYS A 39 -6.35 -23.60 -16.45
CA LYS A 39 -6.60 -25.00 -16.78
C LYS A 39 -7.43 -25.63 -15.67
N THR A 40 -8.41 -26.45 -16.05
CA THR A 40 -9.12 -27.35 -15.14
C THR A 40 -8.18 -28.42 -14.59
N ASP A 41 -8.54 -29.07 -13.48
CA ASP A 41 -7.67 -30.09 -12.86
C ASP A 41 -7.38 -31.27 -13.80
N GLN A 42 -8.35 -31.67 -14.63
CA GLN A 42 -8.18 -32.70 -15.66
C GLN A 42 -7.20 -32.28 -16.76
N GLU A 43 -7.21 -31.00 -17.17
CA GLU A 43 -6.27 -30.47 -18.15
C GLU A 43 -4.85 -30.36 -17.59
N LYS A 44 -4.71 -30.04 -16.28
CA LYS A 44 -3.41 -29.93 -15.61
C LYS A 44 -2.64 -31.25 -15.59
N GLU A 45 -3.32 -32.38 -15.47
CA GLU A 45 -2.69 -33.70 -15.45
C GLU A 45 -2.05 -34.06 -16.81
N LYS A 46 -2.66 -33.59 -17.91
CA LYS A 46 -2.21 -33.88 -19.28
C LYS A 46 -1.27 -32.82 -19.85
N ASN A 47 -1.58 -31.53 -19.64
CA ASN A 47 -0.82 -30.42 -20.18
C ASN A 47 -0.95 -29.16 -19.29
N PRO A 48 -0.16 -29.08 -18.20
CA PRO A 48 -0.25 -27.98 -17.24
C PRO A 48 0.28 -26.67 -17.83
N SER A 49 -0.38 -25.57 -17.51
CA SER A 49 0.19 -24.24 -17.70
C SER A 49 1.23 -23.95 -16.61
N ILE A 50 2.43 -23.56 -17.01
CA ILE A 50 3.60 -23.42 -16.11
C ILE A 50 4.16 -22.01 -16.21
N VAL A 51 4.41 -21.41 -15.05
CA VAL A 51 5.22 -20.19 -14.91
C VAL A 51 6.66 -20.57 -14.63
N TYR A 52 7.59 -20.09 -15.46
CA TYR A 52 9.02 -20.26 -15.31
C TYR A 52 9.63 -18.99 -14.72
N LEU A 53 10.17 -19.09 -13.50
CA LEU A 53 10.85 -17.99 -12.82
C LEU A 53 12.34 -18.03 -13.17
N VAL A 54 12.77 -17.13 -14.06
CA VAL A 54 14.19 -16.99 -14.44
C VAL A 54 14.87 -16.06 -13.44
N HIS A 55 15.80 -16.61 -12.66
CA HIS A 55 16.31 -15.91 -11.49
C HIS A 55 17.82 -16.09 -11.31
N THR A 56 18.40 -15.30 -10.42
CA THR A 56 19.82 -15.36 -10.05
C THR A 56 19.95 -15.84 -8.61
N THR A 57 21.17 -16.06 -8.13
CA THR A 57 21.47 -16.34 -6.72
C THR A 57 21.00 -15.20 -5.80
N LYS A 58 21.02 -13.96 -6.30
CA LYS A 58 20.61 -12.75 -5.55
C LYS A 58 19.12 -12.76 -5.23
N THR A 59 18.27 -13.22 -6.14
CA THR A 59 16.80 -13.27 -5.97
C THR A 59 16.26 -14.61 -5.47
N ALA A 60 17.12 -15.62 -5.36
CA ALA A 60 16.77 -16.97 -4.88
C ALA A 60 16.67 -17.06 -3.34
N GLY A 61 15.69 -17.84 -2.85
CA GLY A 61 15.49 -18.10 -1.42
C GLY A 61 14.03 -17.91 -1.00
N LYS A 62 13.65 -18.48 0.15
CA LYS A 62 12.27 -18.44 0.67
C LYS A 62 11.81 -17.00 0.98
N ASP A 63 12.70 -16.21 1.57
CA ASP A 63 12.42 -14.82 1.98
C ASP A 63 12.91 -13.79 0.94
N LYS A 64 13.18 -14.27 -0.28
CA LYS A 64 13.65 -13.48 -1.43
C LYS A 64 12.58 -13.47 -2.54
N PRO A 65 12.69 -12.58 -3.55
CA PRO A 65 11.64 -12.39 -4.56
C PRO A 65 11.09 -13.68 -5.19
N VAL A 66 11.93 -14.69 -5.46
CA VAL A 66 11.46 -15.99 -5.98
C VAL A 66 10.53 -16.70 -4.99
N GLY A 67 10.95 -16.89 -3.74
CA GLY A 67 10.17 -17.62 -2.74
C GLY A 67 8.88 -16.91 -2.35
N LEU A 68 8.92 -15.58 -2.26
CA LEU A 68 7.76 -14.74 -1.96
C LEU A 68 6.73 -14.81 -3.09
N LEU A 69 7.18 -14.69 -4.34
CA LEU A 69 6.32 -14.82 -5.51
C LEU A 69 5.71 -16.22 -5.61
N GLU A 70 6.49 -17.27 -5.39
CA GLU A 70 5.99 -18.64 -5.38
C GLU A 70 4.91 -18.87 -4.33
N LYS A 71 5.11 -18.34 -3.12
CA LYS A 71 4.15 -18.44 -2.01
C LYS A 71 2.81 -17.84 -2.41
N GLU A 72 2.81 -16.65 -3.00
CA GLU A 72 1.57 -15.95 -3.36
C GLU A 72 0.91 -16.55 -4.61
N LEU A 73 1.67 -16.95 -5.64
CA LEU A 73 1.11 -17.57 -6.84
C LEU A 73 0.52 -18.96 -6.58
N LYS A 74 1.07 -19.73 -5.65
CA LYS A 74 0.53 -21.04 -5.24
C LYS A 74 -0.87 -20.93 -4.65
N LYS A 75 -1.23 -19.81 -4.00
CA LYS A 75 -2.61 -19.54 -3.52
C LYS A 75 -3.64 -19.50 -4.66
N HIS A 76 -3.18 -19.30 -5.89
CA HIS A 76 -4.01 -19.28 -7.10
C HIS A 76 -3.88 -20.56 -7.95
N ASN A 77 -3.35 -21.66 -7.38
CA ASN A 77 -3.17 -22.95 -8.06
C ASN A 77 -2.32 -22.88 -9.34
N ILE A 78 -1.36 -21.94 -9.38
CA ILE A 78 -0.42 -21.76 -10.50
C ILE A 78 0.77 -22.69 -10.30
N THR A 79 1.08 -23.49 -11.34
CA THR A 79 2.27 -24.37 -11.35
C THR A 79 3.51 -23.57 -11.71
N ILE A 80 4.60 -23.78 -10.97
CA ILE A 80 5.81 -22.97 -11.07
C ILE A 80 7.05 -23.87 -11.23
N LYS A 81 7.99 -23.44 -12.07
CA LYS A 81 9.35 -24.00 -12.18
C LYS A 81 10.38 -22.88 -12.11
N GLN A 82 11.53 -23.14 -11.49
CA GLN A 82 12.63 -22.20 -11.41
C GLN A 82 13.69 -22.49 -12.49
N ILE A 83 14.27 -21.44 -13.05
CA ILE A 83 15.43 -21.49 -13.95
C ILE A 83 16.52 -20.62 -13.34
N SER A 84 17.56 -21.26 -12.78
CA SER A 84 18.66 -20.56 -12.15
C SER A 84 19.74 -20.18 -13.16
N LEU A 85 20.08 -18.89 -13.20
CA LEU A 85 21.22 -18.37 -13.93
C LEU A 85 22.52 -18.37 -13.10
N GLY A 86 22.44 -18.72 -11.81
CA GLY A 86 23.55 -18.50 -10.87
C GLY A 86 23.85 -16.99 -10.74
N ASP A 87 25.12 -16.62 -10.84
CA ASP A 87 25.59 -15.22 -10.82
C ASP A 87 25.66 -14.58 -12.22
N ALA A 88 25.09 -15.22 -13.24
CA ALA A 88 25.28 -14.87 -14.65
C ALA A 88 24.24 -13.88 -15.19
N GLU A 89 23.85 -12.90 -14.38
CA GLU A 89 22.76 -11.95 -14.70
C GLU A 89 23.08 -10.94 -15.80
N SER A 90 24.35 -10.87 -16.20
CA SER A 90 24.89 -10.04 -17.28
C SER A 90 25.58 -10.85 -18.37
N ASP A 91 25.56 -12.19 -18.29
CA ASP A 91 26.16 -13.08 -19.28
C ASP A 91 25.10 -13.51 -20.30
N GLY A 92 25.08 -12.83 -21.44
CA GLY A 92 24.09 -13.06 -22.48
C GLY A 92 24.11 -14.48 -23.06
N ASP A 93 25.29 -15.10 -23.19
CA ASP A 93 25.40 -16.46 -23.71
C ASP A 93 24.75 -17.46 -22.76
N LYS A 94 25.05 -17.34 -21.47
CA LYS A 94 24.48 -18.23 -20.45
C LYS A 94 22.97 -18.03 -20.29
N ILE A 95 22.49 -16.78 -20.30
CA ILE A 95 21.06 -16.47 -20.28
C ILE A 95 20.35 -17.13 -21.45
N ARG A 96 20.87 -16.94 -22.68
CA ARG A 96 20.30 -17.56 -23.89
C ARG A 96 20.32 -19.07 -23.79
N ALA A 97 21.43 -19.66 -23.37
CA ALA A 97 21.61 -21.10 -23.29
C ALA A 97 20.60 -21.76 -22.33
N GLU A 98 20.41 -21.23 -21.12
CA GLU A 98 19.47 -21.82 -20.15
C GLU A 98 18.00 -21.68 -20.59
N ILE A 99 17.64 -20.57 -21.24
CA ILE A 99 16.28 -20.39 -21.78
C ILE A 99 16.03 -21.38 -22.93
N LYS A 100 16.96 -21.44 -23.91
CA LYS A 100 16.85 -22.38 -25.04
C LYS A 100 16.81 -23.83 -24.58
N LYS A 101 17.68 -24.21 -23.64
CA LYS A 101 17.71 -25.55 -23.04
C LYS A 101 16.42 -25.90 -22.32
N THR A 102 15.73 -24.93 -21.72
CA THR A 102 14.43 -25.17 -21.08
C THR A 102 13.31 -25.37 -22.10
N ILE A 103 13.32 -24.57 -23.18
CA ILE A 103 12.28 -24.62 -24.22
C ILE A 103 12.48 -25.82 -25.17
N GLN A 104 13.72 -26.08 -25.59
CA GLN A 104 14.13 -27.19 -26.47
C GLN A 104 15.24 -28.03 -25.81
N PRO A 105 14.91 -28.82 -24.77
CA PRO A 105 15.88 -29.67 -24.09
C PRO A 105 16.46 -30.74 -25.01
N LYS A 106 17.79 -30.93 -24.96
CA LYS A 106 18.48 -31.95 -25.76
C LYS A 106 17.94 -33.36 -25.45
N GLY A 107 17.57 -34.10 -26.49
CA GLY A 107 17.06 -35.47 -26.36
C GLY A 107 15.63 -35.58 -25.82
N LYS A 108 14.87 -34.48 -25.78
CA LYS A 108 13.46 -34.45 -25.39
C LYS A 108 12.65 -33.59 -26.36
N PRO A 109 11.34 -33.81 -26.49
CA PRO A 109 10.49 -32.91 -27.27
C PRO A 109 10.53 -31.47 -26.73
N PRO A 110 10.44 -30.45 -27.59
CA PRO A 110 10.23 -29.07 -27.17
C PRO A 110 8.97 -28.91 -26.32
N LEU A 111 8.95 -27.85 -25.51
CA LEU A 111 7.73 -27.42 -24.82
C LEU A 111 6.61 -27.22 -25.84
N GLN A 112 5.43 -27.76 -25.53
CA GLN A 112 4.24 -27.71 -26.39
C GLN A 112 3.28 -26.62 -25.91
N GLY A 113 2.50 -26.06 -26.84
CA GLY A 113 1.57 -24.97 -26.54
C GLY A 113 2.20 -23.59 -26.73
N ARG A 114 1.48 -22.54 -26.30
CA ARG A 114 1.90 -21.15 -26.53
C ARG A 114 2.92 -20.73 -25.47
N LEU A 115 4.02 -20.11 -25.90
CA LEU A 115 5.06 -19.58 -25.01
C LEU A 115 4.93 -18.06 -24.90
N GLY A 116 5.18 -17.54 -23.70
CA GLY A 116 5.25 -16.12 -23.43
C GLY A 116 6.48 -15.72 -22.62
N LEU A 117 6.96 -14.51 -22.84
CA LEU A 117 8.01 -13.86 -22.07
C LEU A 117 7.47 -12.53 -21.55
N ASN A 118 7.47 -12.36 -20.23
CA ASN A 118 7.30 -11.05 -19.61
C ASN A 118 8.66 -10.52 -19.15
N TYR A 119 9.06 -9.38 -19.71
CA TYR A 119 10.38 -8.78 -19.49
C TYR A 119 10.33 -7.49 -18.65
N THR A 120 9.32 -7.38 -17.78
CA THR A 120 9.24 -6.24 -16.83
C THR A 120 10.31 -6.33 -15.74
N GLY A 121 10.57 -7.54 -15.22
CA GLY A 121 11.54 -7.77 -14.15
C GLY A 121 12.90 -8.20 -14.66
N GLY A 122 13.78 -8.56 -13.72
CA GLY A 122 15.18 -8.92 -13.99
C GLY A 122 16.04 -7.71 -14.38
N THR A 123 17.29 -7.97 -14.73
CA THR A 123 18.19 -6.93 -15.25
C THR A 123 17.86 -6.63 -16.72
N LYS A 124 18.31 -5.48 -17.22
CA LYS A 124 18.19 -5.15 -18.65
C LYS A 124 18.88 -6.19 -19.54
N ALA A 125 20.00 -6.75 -19.10
CA ALA A 125 20.71 -7.81 -19.82
C ALA A 125 19.88 -9.10 -19.88
N MET A 126 19.22 -9.48 -18.78
CA MET A 126 18.26 -10.60 -18.78
C MET A 126 17.15 -10.37 -19.79
N ALA A 127 16.54 -9.18 -19.81
CA ALA A 127 15.46 -8.85 -20.75
C ALA A 127 15.91 -8.99 -22.21
N VAL A 128 17.01 -8.35 -22.58
CA VAL A 128 17.54 -8.37 -23.96
C VAL A 128 17.87 -9.79 -24.41
N HIS A 129 18.60 -10.54 -23.59
CA HIS A 129 19.08 -11.86 -23.99
C HIS A 129 17.99 -12.95 -23.90
N ALA A 130 17.01 -12.80 -23.01
CA ALA A 130 15.83 -13.65 -23.01
C ALA A 130 14.96 -13.44 -24.25
N TYR A 131 14.72 -12.18 -24.63
CA TYR A 131 13.98 -11.85 -25.85
C TYR A 131 14.69 -12.42 -27.08
N GLN A 132 16.02 -12.22 -27.17
CA GLN A 132 16.84 -12.78 -28.24
C GLN A 132 16.74 -14.32 -28.30
N ALA A 133 16.82 -15.00 -27.15
CA ALA A 133 16.70 -16.46 -27.09
C ALA A 133 15.37 -16.96 -27.69
N PHE A 134 14.26 -16.29 -27.37
CA PHE A 134 12.95 -16.63 -27.92
C PHE A 134 12.88 -16.40 -29.44
N LYS A 135 13.44 -15.29 -29.94
CA LYS A 135 13.46 -14.98 -31.38
C LYS A 135 14.27 -15.98 -32.19
N GLU A 136 15.32 -16.54 -31.60
CA GLU A 136 16.18 -17.54 -32.24
C GLU A 136 15.53 -18.94 -32.32
N LEU A 137 14.44 -19.21 -31.58
CA LEU A 137 13.86 -20.56 -31.41
C LEU A 137 12.75 -20.95 -32.41
N GLN A 138 12.48 -20.15 -33.45
CA GLN A 138 11.39 -20.41 -34.43
C GLN A 138 10.05 -20.82 -33.78
N LEU A 139 9.68 -20.14 -32.70
CA LEU A 139 8.47 -20.43 -31.93
C LEU A 139 7.21 -20.02 -32.70
N THR A 140 6.16 -20.82 -32.60
CA THR A 140 4.83 -20.47 -33.14
C THR A 140 4.17 -19.44 -32.22
N GLU A 141 3.92 -18.23 -32.75
CA GLU A 141 3.18 -17.14 -32.08
C GLU A 141 3.59 -16.83 -30.62
N PRO A 142 4.88 -16.61 -30.32
CA PRO A 142 5.31 -16.26 -28.97
C PRO A 142 4.70 -14.93 -28.52
N VAL A 143 4.32 -14.85 -27.25
CA VAL A 143 3.77 -13.62 -26.65
C VAL A 143 4.85 -12.88 -25.88
N PHE A 144 5.18 -11.68 -26.31
CA PHE A 144 6.13 -10.81 -25.61
C PHE A 144 5.34 -9.72 -24.89
N SER A 145 5.65 -9.49 -23.62
CA SER A 145 4.87 -8.56 -22.79
C SER A 145 5.71 -7.80 -21.77
N TYR A 146 5.22 -6.63 -21.37
CA TYR A 146 5.71 -5.90 -20.20
C TYR A 146 4.56 -5.17 -19.50
N LEU A 147 4.67 -5.02 -18.18
CA LEU A 147 3.71 -4.29 -17.37
C LEU A 147 4.11 -2.81 -17.32
N ASP A 148 3.28 -1.96 -17.90
CA ASP A 148 3.36 -0.51 -17.68
C ASP A 148 2.61 -0.16 -16.40
N SER A 149 3.37 0.00 -15.32
CA SER A 149 2.84 0.33 -14.01
C SER A 149 2.30 1.76 -13.89
N ARG A 150 2.68 2.67 -14.80
CA ARG A 150 2.16 4.04 -14.82
C ARG A 150 0.74 4.05 -15.39
N LYS A 151 0.48 3.16 -16.34
CA LYS A 151 -0.83 2.98 -16.98
C LYS A 151 -1.69 1.88 -16.36
N LEU A 152 -1.16 1.13 -15.40
CA LEU A 152 -1.80 -0.06 -14.84
C LEU A 152 -2.27 -1.01 -15.96
N ALA A 153 -1.41 -1.24 -16.95
CA ALA A 153 -1.75 -2.02 -18.13
C ALA A 153 -0.60 -2.92 -18.61
N MET A 154 -0.94 -4.11 -19.07
CA MET A 154 -0.02 -5.04 -19.71
C MET A 154 0.06 -4.75 -21.20
N HIS A 155 1.25 -4.41 -21.69
CA HIS A 155 1.51 -4.26 -23.11
C HIS A 155 1.92 -5.59 -23.72
N ILE A 156 1.38 -5.89 -24.89
CA ILE A 156 1.76 -7.03 -25.72
C ILE A 156 2.45 -6.49 -26.97
N ASP A 157 3.62 -7.04 -27.31
CA ASP A 157 4.36 -6.67 -28.52
C ASP A 157 3.50 -6.90 -29.78
N GLY A 158 3.54 -5.95 -30.71
CA GLY A 158 2.73 -5.97 -31.92
C GLY A 158 1.23 -5.68 -31.71
N LYS A 159 0.82 -5.15 -30.55
CA LYS A 159 -0.56 -4.71 -30.28
C LYS A 159 -0.62 -3.25 -29.83
N ASP A 160 -1.56 -2.51 -30.41
CA ASP A 160 -1.73 -1.08 -30.12
C ASP A 160 -2.43 -0.83 -28.78
N LYS A 161 -3.36 -1.70 -28.38
CA LYS A 161 -4.16 -1.55 -27.15
C LYS A 161 -3.59 -2.42 -26.03
N PRO A 162 -3.13 -1.83 -24.92
CA PRO A 162 -2.70 -2.60 -23.77
C PRO A 162 -3.90 -3.21 -23.03
N ILE A 163 -3.65 -4.28 -22.29
CA ILE A 163 -4.65 -5.00 -21.50
C ILE A 163 -4.70 -4.37 -20.10
N PRO A 164 -5.83 -3.81 -19.64
CA PRO A 164 -5.95 -3.26 -18.29
C PRO A 164 -5.68 -4.31 -17.22
N VAL A 165 -4.90 -3.96 -16.19
CA VAL A 165 -4.53 -4.90 -15.12
C VAL A 165 -5.72 -5.31 -14.25
N ASP A 166 -6.76 -4.48 -14.15
CA ASP A 166 -7.96 -4.82 -13.38
C ASP A 166 -8.64 -6.10 -13.89
N LEU A 167 -8.43 -6.48 -15.16
CA LEU A 167 -8.88 -7.77 -15.71
C LEU A 167 -8.12 -8.96 -15.10
N ALA A 168 -6.82 -8.81 -14.83
CA ALA A 168 -5.94 -9.85 -14.30
C ALA A 168 -6.22 -10.20 -12.84
N LEU A 169 -6.60 -9.18 -12.08
CA LEU A 169 -6.58 -9.22 -10.63
C LEU A 169 -7.97 -9.48 -10.09
N SER A 170 -8.73 -10.42 -10.64
CA SER A 170 -9.98 -10.88 -10.03
C SER A 170 -9.76 -12.23 -9.33
N PRO A 171 -9.94 -12.34 -7.99
CA PRO A 171 -10.16 -11.24 -7.03
C PRO A 171 -8.90 -10.38 -6.82
N VAL A 172 -9.11 -9.12 -6.44
CA VAL A 172 -8.02 -8.13 -6.27
C VAL A 172 -7.15 -8.53 -5.09
N PRO A 173 -5.80 -8.40 -5.17
CA PRO A 173 -4.94 -8.70 -4.04
C PRO A 173 -5.31 -7.82 -2.84
N LYS A 174 -5.13 -8.37 -1.65
CA LYS A 174 -5.20 -7.62 -0.39
C LYS A 174 -3.86 -6.93 -0.11
N LEU A 175 -3.84 -5.91 0.73
CA LEU A 175 -2.64 -5.30 1.31
C LEU A 175 -1.71 -6.37 1.87
N GLU A 176 -2.24 -7.39 2.56
CA GLU A 176 -1.45 -8.51 3.06
C GLU A 176 -0.69 -9.27 1.96
N THR A 177 -1.30 -9.46 0.78
CA THR A 177 -0.61 -10.05 -0.39
C THR A 177 0.51 -9.14 -0.86
N ILE A 178 0.27 -7.83 -0.94
CA ILE A 178 1.27 -6.85 -1.34
C ILE A 178 2.44 -6.84 -0.35
N LEU A 179 2.18 -6.91 0.97
CA LEU A 179 3.21 -7.05 1.99
C LEU A 179 4.01 -8.34 1.86
N GLY A 180 3.30 -9.46 1.65
CA GLY A 180 3.92 -10.78 1.49
C GLY A 180 4.92 -10.81 0.33
N LEU A 181 4.62 -10.12 -0.77
CA LEU A 181 5.53 -9.95 -1.91
C LEU A 181 6.78 -9.13 -1.55
N HIS A 182 6.72 -8.26 -0.54
CA HIS A 182 7.85 -7.45 -0.07
C HIS A 182 8.53 -8.01 1.21
N ASN A 183 8.24 -9.27 1.57
CA ASN A 183 8.73 -9.92 2.79
C ASN A 183 8.31 -9.20 4.08
N LEU A 184 7.12 -8.58 4.07
CA LEU A 184 6.53 -7.90 5.21
C LEU A 184 5.29 -8.66 5.70
N SER A 185 4.93 -8.44 6.96
CA SER A 185 3.68 -8.94 7.54
C SER A 185 3.17 -8.02 8.63
N TRP A 186 1.87 -8.10 8.90
CA TRP A 186 1.24 -7.39 10.01
C TRP A 186 1.81 -7.86 11.33
N LYS A 187 2.08 -6.91 12.22
CA LYS A 187 2.29 -7.22 13.63
C LYS A 187 0.96 -7.27 14.38
N THR A 188 0.06 -6.35 14.05
CA THR A 188 -1.33 -6.31 14.48
C THR A 188 -2.19 -6.03 13.26
N GLU A 189 -3.40 -6.60 13.24
CA GLU A 189 -4.34 -6.35 12.14
C GLU A 189 -4.63 -4.85 12.00
N PRO A 190 -4.67 -4.31 10.77
CA PRO A 190 -4.97 -2.91 10.55
C PRO A 190 -6.45 -2.62 10.81
N ILE A 191 -6.77 -1.35 11.09
CA ILE A 191 -8.15 -0.95 11.38
C ILE A 191 -8.86 -0.63 10.07
N GLU A 192 -9.84 -1.46 9.71
CA GLU A 192 -10.58 -1.29 8.46
C GLU A 192 -11.65 -0.21 8.53
N GLN A 193 -12.24 0.08 9.70
CA GLN A 193 -13.37 1.01 9.83
C GLN A 193 -12.95 2.25 10.61
N SER A 194 -13.32 3.42 10.09
CA SER A 194 -13.08 4.66 10.83
C SER A 194 -13.90 4.70 12.12
N GLN A 195 -13.22 5.01 13.21
CA GLN A 195 -13.73 5.33 14.52
C GLN A 195 -14.17 6.80 14.55
N LEU A 196 -15.43 7.02 14.94
CA LEU A 196 -15.99 8.36 15.12
C LEU A 196 -15.85 9.31 13.89
N PRO A 197 -16.18 8.87 12.67
CA PRO A 197 -15.92 9.64 11.44
C PRO A 197 -16.57 11.03 11.44
N ASN A 198 -17.77 11.16 12.01
CA ASN A 198 -18.47 12.45 12.12
C ASN A 198 -17.72 13.44 13.03
N ILE A 199 -17.06 12.95 14.07
CA ILE A 199 -16.27 13.79 14.98
C ILE A 199 -14.93 14.13 14.34
N ALA A 200 -14.29 13.17 13.68
CA ALA A 200 -13.07 13.37 12.93
C ALA A 200 -13.22 14.49 11.87
N GLU A 201 -14.35 14.50 11.15
CA GLU A 201 -14.69 15.56 10.18
C GLU A 201 -14.88 16.94 10.84
N LYS A 202 -15.55 16.99 12.00
CA LYS A 202 -15.68 18.22 12.79
C LYS A 202 -14.32 18.71 13.33
N PHE A 203 -13.43 17.80 13.72
CA PHE A 203 -12.06 18.13 14.13
C PHE A 203 -11.23 18.67 12.97
N ALA A 204 -11.35 18.09 11.77
CA ALA A 204 -10.68 18.62 10.58
C ALA A 204 -11.09 20.09 10.30
N ASN A 205 -12.39 20.39 10.37
CA ASN A 205 -12.91 21.76 10.23
C ASN A 205 -12.39 22.71 11.32
N LEU A 206 -12.35 22.29 12.59
CA LEU A 206 -11.79 23.10 13.68
C LEU A 206 -10.32 23.44 13.43
N HIS A 207 -9.56 22.48 12.91
CA HIS A 207 -8.14 22.66 12.64
C HIS A 207 -7.84 23.54 11.43
N LEU A 208 -8.85 24.00 10.68
CA LEU A 208 -8.68 25.10 9.72
C LEU A 208 -8.24 26.40 10.41
N ASN A 209 -8.65 26.60 11.67
CA ASN A 209 -8.22 27.74 12.47
C ASN A 209 -6.95 27.38 13.27
N ALA A 210 -5.83 27.97 12.89
CA ALA A 210 -4.52 27.72 13.52
C ALA A 210 -4.47 28.10 15.01
N GLU A 211 -5.26 29.08 15.46
CA GLU A 211 -5.33 29.45 16.89
C GLU A 211 -6.10 28.43 17.71
N LEU A 212 -7.24 27.95 17.21
CA LEU A 212 -8.00 26.88 17.85
C LEU A 212 -7.17 25.59 17.93
N ALA A 213 -6.49 25.22 16.83
CA ALA A 213 -5.60 24.06 16.79
C ALA A 213 -4.46 24.18 17.83
N ARG A 214 -3.83 25.35 17.95
CA ARG A 214 -2.78 25.60 18.96
C ARG A 214 -3.33 25.51 20.38
N THR A 215 -4.54 26.01 20.63
CA THR A 215 -5.18 25.94 21.95
C THR A 215 -5.53 24.50 22.31
N TRP A 216 -6.08 23.73 21.37
CA TRP A 216 -6.32 22.30 21.53
C TRP A 216 -5.04 21.54 21.86
N ARG A 217 -3.97 21.77 21.09
CA ARG A 217 -2.66 21.15 21.32
C ARG A 217 -2.12 21.42 22.72
N LYS A 218 -2.18 22.66 23.20
CA LYS A 218 -1.77 23.04 24.56
C LYS A 218 -2.59 22.30 25.63
N TRP A 219 -3.90 22.15 25.41
CA TRP A 219 -4.76 21.39 26.33
C TRP A 219 -4.37 19.91 26.35
N CYS A 220 -4.20 19.28 25.18
CA CYS A 220 -3.75 17.89 25.07
C CYS A 220 -2.40 17.69 25.78
N ASP A 221 -1.44 18.59 25.58
CA ASP A 221 -0.12 18.51 26.24
C ASP A 221 -0.25 18.59 27.77
N ALA A 222 -1.14 19.43 28.28
CA ALA A 222 -1.36 19.60 29.72
C ALA A 222 -2.10 18.40 30.34
N VAL A 223 -3.11 17.85 29.65
CA VAL A 223 -3.97 16.78 30.17
C VAL A 223 -3.40 15.39 29.95
N PHE A 224 -2.69 15.15 28.84
CA PHE A 224 -2.21 13.81 28.49
C PHE A 224 -0.81 13.49 29.00
N LYS A 225 0.04 14.50 29.24
CA LYS A 225 1.36 14.30 29.85
C LYS A 225 1.33 13.47 31.15
N PRO A 226 0.40 13.70 32.11
CA PRO A 226 0.32 12.87 33.31
C PRO A 226 -0.28 11.48 33.09
N LEU A 227 -0.75 11.14 31.88
CA LEU A 227 -1.36 9.84 31.55
C LEU A 227 -0.42 8.93 30.75
N LYS A 228 0.85 9.34 30.62
CA LYS A 228 1.92 8.62 29.92
C LYS A 228 3.02 8.23 30.91
N ASP A 229 3.69 7.12 30.66
CA ASP A 229 4.89 6.72 31.42
C ASP A 229 6.11 7.57 31.02
N SER A 230 7.25 7.36 31.69
CA SER A 230 8.49 8.11 31.42
C SER A 230 9.06 7.89 30.00
N ARG A 231 8.59 6.87 29.28
CA ARG A 231 8.97 6.55 27.90
C ARG A 231 7.95 7.08 26.89
N GLY A 232 6.87 7.71 27.36
CA GLY A 232 5.81 8.27 26.54
C GLY A 232 4.70 7.30 26.16
N TYR A 233 4.67 6.09 26.72
CA TYR A 233 3.59 5.13 26.48
C TYR A 233 2.37 5.46 27.34
N TRP A 234 1.17 5.32 26.77
CA TRP A 234 -0.07 5.45 27.53
C TRP A 234 -0.13 4.44 28.66
N TRP A 235 -0.69 4.86 29.78
CA TRP A 235 -0.96 4.00 30.92
C TRP A 235 -1.97 2.90 30.59
N LYS A 236 -1.96 1.81 31.35
CA LYS A 236 -3.01 0.79 31.29
C LYS A 236 -4.29 1.32 31.92
N ASP A 237 -5.46 0.82 31.51
CA ASP A 237 -6.78 1.25 32.04
C ASP A 237 -6.84 1.23 33.59
N SER A 238 -6.14 0.30 34.26
CA SER A 238 -6.09 0.21 35.73
C SER A 238 -5.38 1.37 36.42
N GLN A 239 -4.55 2.11 35.69
CA GLN A 239 -3.74 3.23 36.18
C GLN A 239 -4.39 4.60 35.88
N PHE A 240 -5.47 4.63 35.09
CA PHE A 240 -6.22 5.86 34.85
C PHE A 240 -6.97 6.32 36.12
N PRO A 241 -7.31 7.62 36.22
CA PRO A 241 -8.13 8.14 37.32
C PRO A 241 -9.43 7.36 37.52
N LYS A 242 -9.91 7.32 38.76
CA LYS A 242 -11.22 6.72 39.12
C LYS A 242 -12.09 7.82 39.76
N PRO A 243 -13.18 8.26 39.09
CA PRO A 243 -13.66 7.80 37.79
C PRO A 243 -12.77 8.27 36.60
N PRO A 244 -12.79 7.57 35.44
CA PRO A 244 -11.90 7.84 34.31
C PRO A 244 -12.37 9.05 33.51
N HIS A 245 -12.20 10.23 34.08
CA HIS A 245 -12.66 11.50 33.51
C HIS A 245 -11.48 12.40 33.13
N LEU A 246 -11.64 13.16 32.04
CA LEU A 246 -10.71 14.21 31.64
C LEU A 246 -11.28 15.59 31.95
N LYS A 247 -10.51 16.43 32.63
CA LYS A 247 -10.88 17.81 32.87
C LYS A 247 -10.75 18.65 31.61
N LEU A 248 -11.77 19.44 31.31
CA LEU A 248 -11.78 20.35 30.14
C LEU A 248 -10.98 21.63 30.39
N SER A 249 -10.56 21.88 31.63
CA SER A 249 -9.59 22.91 31.98
C SER A 249 -8.38 22.28 32.68
N ALA A 250 -7.19 22.78 32.37
CA ALA A 250 -5.91 22.35 32.89
C ALA A 250 -5.10 23.55 33.37
N SER A 251 -4.00 23.29 34.08
CA SER A 251 -3.07 24.33 34.58
C SER A 251 -3.79 25.40 35.41
N ASN A 252 -4.55 24.98 36.43
CA ASN A 252 -5.36 25.87 37.29
C ASN A 252 -6.34 26.77 36.53
N GLY A 253 -6.84 26.31 35.37
CA GLY A 253 -7.83 27.05 34.55
C GLY A 253 -7.22 27.93 33.45
N THR A 254 -5.89 28.02 33.36
CA THR A 254 -5.22 28.83 32.33
C THR A 254 -5.26 28.22 30.93
N VAL A 255 -5.53 26.91 30.81
CA VAL A 255 -5.71 26.22 29.52
C VAL A 255 -7.06 25.53 29.52
N THR A 256 -7.98 25.99 28.66
CA THR A 256 -9.35 25.46 28.58
C THR A 256 -9.65 25.01 27.16
N VAL A 257 -10.35 23.89 27.02
CA VAL A 257 -10.86 23.42 25.72
C VAL A 257 -11.77 24.51 25.12
N PRO A 258 -11.55 24.95 23.87
CA PRO A 258 -12.41 25.93 23.22
C PRO A 258 -13.89 25.51 23.20
N ASN A 259 -14.81 26.47 23.30
CA ASN A 259 -16.25 26.21 23.40
C ASN A 259 -16.80 25.43 22.20
N GLU A 260 -16.25 25.69 21.01
CA GLU A 260 -16.54 24.99 19.77
C GLU A 260 -16.22 23.51 19.89
N ILE A 261 -15.04 23.18 20.45
CA ILE A 261 -14.60 21.80 20.67
C ILE A 261 -15.44 21.16 21.79
N GLN A 262 -15.72 21.88 22.87
CA GLN A 262 -16.59 21.38 23.94
C GLN A 262 -17.96 20.98 23.39
N THR A 263 -18.53 21.77 22.47
CA THR A 263 -19.82 21.48 21.85
C THR A 263 -19.77 20.18 21.05
N ILE A 264 -18.70 19.96 20.30
CA ILE A 264 -18.48 18.73 19.52
C ILE A 264 -18.34 17.51 20.45
N LEU A 265 -17.56 17.66 21.53
CA LEU A 265 -17.37 16.59 22.53
C LEU A 265 -18.67 16.29 23.29
N LYS A 266 -19.49 17.31 23.62
CA LYS A 266 -20.79 17.15 24.30
C LYS A 266 -21.74 16.29 23.50
N ASP A 267 -21.96 16.70 22.25
CA ASP A 267 -22.96 16.11 21.36
C ASP A 267 -22.62 14.63 21.08
N GLN A 268 -21.33 14.30 20.95
CA GLN A 268 -20.92 13.03 20.36
C GLN A 268 -20.15 12.09 21.30
N LEU A 269 -19.43 12.55 22.32
CA LEU A 269 -18.61 11.68 23.21
C LEU A 269 -19.09 11.55 24.66
N GLY A 270 -20.11 12.31 25.05
CA GLY A 270 -20.81 12.16 26.34
C GLY A 270 -20.01 12.69 27.54
N TRP A 271 -20.69 13.44 28.39
CA TRP A 271 -20.08 14.13 29.53
C TRP A 271 -20.34 13.40 30.84
N ALA A 272 -19.36 13.46 31.74
CA ALA A 272 -19.56 13.06 33.13
C ALA A 272 -20.16 14.21 33.96
N SER A 273 -19.80 15.44 33.64
CA SER A 273 -20.30 16.68 34.26
C SER A 273 -20.06 17.87 33.32
N THR A 274 -20.50 19.08 33.70
CA THR A 274 -20.29 20.33 32.93
C THR A 274 -18.82 20.74 32.73
N ALA A 275 -17.85 20.03 33.30
CA ALA A 275 -16.43 20.32 33.16
C ALA A 275 -15.56 19.10 32.85
N GLU A 276 -16.17 17.92 32.66
CA GLU A 276 -15.45 16.65 32.54
C GLU A 276 -15.98 15.76 31.42
N LEU A 277 -15.06 15.25 30.60
CA LEU A 277 -15.31 14.26 29.56
C LEU A 277 -15.16 12.84 30.15
N SER A 278 -16.12 11.95 29.90
CA SER A 278 -16.02 10.55 30.33
C SER A 278 -15.24 9.72 29.31
N LEU A 279 -14.10 9.15 29.72
CA LEU A 279 -13.35 8.23 28.86
C LEU A 279 -14.09 6.93 28.62
N GLN A 280 -14.92 6.48 29.56
CA GLN A 280 -15.72 5.28 29.39
C GLN A 280 -16.75 5.44 28.26
N ILE A 281 -17.51 6.54 28.26
CA ILE A 281 -18.50 6.80 27.20
C ILE A 281 -17.80 6.97 25.84
N ALA A 282 -16.68 7.70 25.81
CA ALA A 282 -15.90 7.87 24.58
C ALA A 282 -15.34 6.54 24.04
N LYS A 283 -14.83 5.68 24.93
CA LYS A 283 -14.35 4.33 24.62
C LYS A 283 -15.45 3.49 23.98
N ASP A 284 -16.63 3.45 24.60
CA ASP A 284 -17.75 2.64 24.14
C ASP A 284 -18.30 3.14 22.78
N LYS A 285 -18.45 4.45 22.62
CA LYS A 285 -18.94 5.05 21.37
C LYS A 285 -17.96 4.89 20.20
N GLY A 286 -16.67 5.05 20.46
CA GLY A 286 -15.61 4.90 19.45
C GLY A 286 -15.17 3.45 19.23
N LYS A 287 -15.68 2.51 20.03
CA LYS A 287 -15.26 1.09 20.04
C LYS A 287 -13.76 0.94 20.23
N PHE A 288 -13.20 1.77 21.11
CA PHE A 288 -11.78 1.72 21.46
C PHE A 288 -11.49 0.57 22.44
N THR A 289 -10.27 0.02 22.41
CA THR A 289 -9.91 -1.12 23.27
C THR A 289 -9.51 -0.65 24.67
N THR A 290 -8.84 0.50 24.75
CA THR A 290 -8.30 1.07 26.00
C THR A 290 -8.66 2.54 26.15
N PHE A 291 -8.53 3.08 27.37
CA PHE A 291 -8.60 4.53 27.60
C PHE A 291 -7.42 5.26 26.96
N GLY A 292 -6.26 4.60 26.84
CA GLY A 292 -5.11 5.10 26.09
C GLY A 292 -5.44 5.37 24.63
N ASP A 293 -6.18 4.48 23.98
CA ASP A 293 -6.60 4.64 22.57
C ASP A 293 -7.49 5.86 22.39
N VAL A 294 -8.42 6.11 23.34
CA VAL A 294 -9.27 7.33 23.34
C VAL A 294 -8.40 8.58 23.43
N CYS A 295 -7.42 8.58 24.33
CA CYS A 295 -6.51 9.70 24.47
C CYS A 295 -5.63 9.88 23.23
N GLN A 296 -5.11 8.81 22.63
CA GLN A 296 -4.35 8.84 21.38
C GLN A 296 -5.18 9.42 20.23
N TRP A 297 -6.44 9.01 20.12
CA TRP A 297 -7.36 9.52 19.12
C TRP A 297 -7.55 11.04 19.26
N LEU A 298 -7.80 11.53 20.49
CA LEU A 298 -7.91 12.96 20.79
C LEU A 298 -6.59 13.73 20.59
N ASP A 299 -5.45 13.08 20.81
CA ASP A 299 -4.08 13.64 20.68
C ASP A 299 -3.68 13.88 19.21
N GLY A 300 -4.35 13.22 18.26
CA GLY A 300 -4.12 13.41 16.84
C GLY A 300 -4.60 12.26 15.93
N GLY A 301 -4.89 11.08 16.49
CA GLY A 301 -5.34 9.91 15.72
C GLY A 301 -6.65 10.16 14.93
N TRP A 302 -7.48 11.11 15.36
CA TRP A 302 -8.67 11.53 14.62
C TRP A 302 -8.40 11.91 13.16
N LEU A 303 -7.18 12.35 12.82
CA LEU A 303 -6.84 12.73 11.44
C LEU A 303 -6.76 11.51 10.52
N GLU A 304 -6.26 10.37 11.01
CA GLU A 304 -6.24 9.10 10.26
C GLU A 304 -7.65 8.62 9.96
N ASP A 305 -8.52 8.69 10.96
CA ASP A 305 -9.94 8.40 10.85
C ASP A 305 -10.65 9.28 9.82
N TYR A 306 -10.39 10.59 9.88
CA TYR A 306 -10.92 11.54 8.91
C TYR A 306 -10.51 11.15 7.50
N VAL A 307 -9.21 10.90 7.27
CA VAL A 307 -8.67 10.52 5.96
C VAL A 307 -9.27 9.19 5.48
N LEU A 308 -9.29 8.15 6.31
CA LEU A 308 -9.87 6.86 5.96
C LEU A 308 -11.36 6.99 5.60
N SER A 309 -12.11 7.81 6.35
CA SER A 309 -13.52 8.07 6.06
C SER A 309 -13.71 8.71 4.68
N GLN A 310 -12.84 9.64 4.28
CA GLN A 310 -12.87 10.30 2.97
C GLN A 310 -12.47 9.35 1.83
N VAL A 311 -11.44 8.52 2.04
CA VAL A 311 -11.06 7.46 1.09
C VAL A 311 -12.23 6.51 0.85
N LYS A 312 -12.93 6.08 1.91
CA LYS A 312 -14.08 5.18 1.80
C LYS A 312 -15.26 5.75 1.02
N LYS A 313 -15.46 7.07 1.05
CA LYS A 313 -16.48 7.74 0.22
C LYS A 313 -16.17 7.59 -1.28
N LEU A 314 -14.90 7.41 -1.65
CA LEU A 314 -14.43 7.28 -3.05
C LEU A 314 -14.28 5.82 -3.53
N THR A 315 -14.43 4.83 -2.63
CA THR A 315 -14.23 3.40 -2.94
C THR A 315 -14.99 2.94 -4.18
N LYS A 316 -16.28 3.25 -4.28
CA LYS A 316 -17.11 2.83 -5.43
C LYS A 316 -16.74 3.54 -6.73
N LYS A 317 -16.28 4.79 -6.66
CA LYS A 317 -15.99 5.63 -7.83
C LYS A 317 -14.74 5.15 -8.57
N TYR A 318 -13.71 4.72 -7.83
CA TYR A 318 -12.41 4.35 -8.40
C TYR A 318 -12.06 2.88 -8.23
N SER A 319 -13.01 2.06 -7.78
CA SER A 319 -12.75 0.66 -7.43
C SER A 319 -11.54 0.57 -6.49
N LEU A 320 -11.61 1.27 -5.36
CA LEU A 320 -10.58 1.15 -4.33
C LEU A 320 -10.84 -0.13 -3.54
N TYR A 321 -9.78 -0.81 -3.15
CA TYR A 321 -9.84 -2.07 -2.42
C TYR A 321 -9.00 -1.95 -1.15
N ASP A 322 -9.35 -2.76 -0.16
CA ASP A 322 -8.59 -3.00 1.06
C ASP A 322 -8.03 -1.72 1.71
N SER A 323 -8.93 -0.80 2.08
CA SER A 323 -8.60 0.49 2.68
C SER A 323 -8.61 0.39 4.21
N SER A 324 -7.47 0.66 4.84
CA SER A 324 -7.28 0.51 6.28
C SER A 324 -6.35 1.59 6.86
N MET A 325 -6.35 1.74 8.18
CA MET A 325 -5.47 2.65 8.93
C MET A 325 -4.68 1.93 10.03
N SER A 326 -3.69 2.63 10.60
CA SER A 326 -2.80 2.15 11.66
C SER A 326 -2.11 0.81 11.28
N LEU A 327 -1.35 0.85 10.19
CA LEU A 327 -0.67 -0.31 9.62
C LEU A 327 0.63 -0.59 10.38
N HIS A 328 0.59 -1.54 11.32
CA HIS A 328 1.76 -1.95 12.11
C HIS A 328 2.54 -3.08 11.43
N ILE A 329 3.78 -2.80 11.03
CA ILE A 329 4.61 -3.75 10.27
C ILE A 329 5.62 -4.44 11.18
N LYS A 330 5.68 -5.77 11.07
CA LYS A 330 6.66 -6.61 11.79
C LYS A 330 8.04 -6.52 11.15
N ASP A 331 9.10 -6.53 11.98
CA ASP A 331 10.48 -6.62 11.49
C ASP A 331 10.78 -8.05 11.03
N PRO A 332 10.98 -8.30 9.72
CA PRO A 332 11.25 -9.64 9.21
C PRO A 332 12.61 -10.18 9.67
N ARG A 333 13.56 -9.29 10.02
CA ARG A 333 14.89 -9.68 10.50
C ARG A 333 14.90 -9.98 11.99
N ASN A 334 13.94 -9.42 12.74
CA ASN A 334 13.81 -9.63 14.19
C ASN A 334 12.36 -9.98 14.56
N PRO A 335 11.88 -11.21 14.28
CA PRO A 335 10.47 -11.57 14.45
C PRO A 335 9.96 -11.51 15.90
N ASN A 336 10.86 -11.56 16.88
CA ASN A 336 10.54 -11.50 18.31
C ASN A 336 10.63 -10.09 18.89
N ARG A 337 10.90 -9.08 18.06
CA ARG A 337 10.97 -7.69 18.50
C ARG A 337 9.59 -7.23 18.99
N SER A 338 9.56 -6.66 20.20
CA SER A 338 8.33 -6.17 20.83
C SER A 338 7.79 -4.88 20.23
N THR A 339 8.60 -4.14 19.47
CA THR A 339 8.25 -2.90 18.75
C THR A 339 8.14 -3.16 17.26
N ASP A 340 7.36 -2.33 16.59
CA ASP A 340 7.14 -2.42 15.14
C ASP A 340 8.44 -2.09 14.41
N GLN A 341 8.58 -2.60 13.19
CA GLN A 341 9.62 -2.08 12.29
C GLN A 341 9.29 -0.63 11.93
N PHE A 342 8.04 -0.40 11.56
CA PHE A 342 7.43 0.90 11.37
C PHE A 342 5.91 0.79 11.38
N GLU A 343 5.26 1.95 11.49
CA GLU A 343 3.82 2.14 11.34
C GLU A 343 3.55 3.01 10.12
N PHE A 344 2.41 2.81 9.48
CA PHE A 344 1.95 3.64 8.38
C PHE A 344 0.47 3.99 8.55
N ASP A 345 0.13 5.26 8.32
CA ASP A 345 -1.08 5.82 8.95
C ASP A 345 -2.36 5.38 8.21
N VAL A 346 -2.45 5.57 6.88
CA VAL A 346 -3.59 5.09 6.07
C VAL A 346 -3.08 4.50 4.76
N ALA A 347 -3.63 3.36 4.32
CA ALA A 347 -3.33 2.81 3.01
C ALA A 347 -4.55 2.18 2.34
N PHE A 348 -4.52 2.14 1.00
CA PHE A 348 -5.51 1.45 0.18
C PHE A 348 -4.91 1.00 -1.15
N LEU A 349 -5.62 0.11 -1.83
CA LEU A 349 -5.23 -0.40 -3.14
C LEU A 349 -6.14 0.10 -4.25
N ARG A 350 -5.56 0.25 -5.43
CA ARG A 350 -6.29 0.35 -6.70
C ARG A 350 -5.66 -0.62 -7.69
N GLY A 351 -6.39 -1.65 -8.09
CA GLY A 351 -5.79 -2.83 -8.69
C GLY A 351 -4.75 -3.42 -7.72
N TYR A 352 -3.47 -3.38 -8.08
CA TYR A 352 -2.36 -3.76 -7.18
C TYR A 352 -1.57 -2.56 -6.64
N GLN A 353 -1.86 -1.34 -7.10
CA GLN A 353 -1.07 -0.16 -6.77
C GLN A 353 -1.44 0.34 -5.37
N LEU A 354 -0.42 0.47 -4.53
CA LEU A 354 -0.55 0.98 -3.17
C LEU A 354 -0.63 2.51 -3.18
N PHE A 355 -1.61 3.04 -2.47
CA PHE A 355 -1.68 4.43 -2.06
C PHE A 355 -1.48 4.47 -0.55
N GLY A 356 -0.45 5.19 -0.11
CA GLY A 356 -0.16 5.43 1.30
C GLY A 356 -0.32 6.90 1.64
N ILE A 357 -1.07 7.21 2.70
CA ILE A 357 -1.22 8.56 3.24
C ILE A 357 -0.67 8.58 4.67
N SER A 358 0.30 9.46 4.93
CA SER A 358 0.73 9.79 6.30
C SER A 358 -0.05 10.99 6.82
N CYS A 359 -0.33 11.00 8.11
CA CYS A 359 -1.13 11.99 8.81
C CYS A 359 -0.31 12.61 9.95
N THR A 360 -0.35 13.94 10.08
CA THR A 360 0.20 14.62 11.26
C THR A 360 -0.58 15.88 11.60
N THR A 361 -0.93 16.06 12.87
CA THR A 361 -1.53 17.30 13.35
C THR A 361 -0.50 18.41 13.59
N SER A 362 0.78 18.17 13.26
CA SER A 362 1.83 19.17 13.38
C SER A 362 1.68 20.26 12.32
N SER A 363 1.96 21.50 12.73
CA SER A 363 2.13 22.65 11.83
C SER A 363 3.59 23.06 11.63
N ASP A 364 4.53 22.29 12.20
CA ASP A 364 5.96 22.58 12.02
C ASP A 364 6.41 22.06 10.65
N HIS A 365 6.82 22.98 9.78
CA HIS A 365 7.19 22.67 8.40
C HIS A 365 8.32 21.64 8.30
N LYS A 366 9.35 21.73 9.17
CA LYS A 366 10.48 20.79 9.15
C LYS A 366 10.03 19.38 9.51
N LYS A 367 9.17 19.25 10.52
CA LYS A 367 8.58 17.97 10.92
C LYS A 367 7.64 17.41 9.85
N CYS A 368 6.84 18.26 9.19
CA CYS A 368 6.00 17.85 8.07
C CYS A 368 6.85 17.34 6.89
N LYS A 369 7.91 18.05 6.53
CA LYS A 369 8.90 17.59 5.54
C LYS A 369 9.47 16.22 5.92
N GLN A 370 9.99 16.06 7.14
CA GLN A 370 10.51 14.78 7.61
C GLN A 370 9.48 13.64 7.49
N LYS A 371 8.22 13.91 7.85
CA LYS A 371 7.12 12.94 7.74
C LYS A 371 6.83 12.56 6.30
N LEU A 372 6.87 13.50 5.37
CA LEU A 372 6.66 13.21 3.94
C LEU A 372 7.78 12.34 3.36
N PHE A 373 9.05 12.60 3.71
CA PHE A 373 10.19 11.76 3.31
C PHE A 373 10.08 10.33 3.89
N GLU A 374 9.72 10.23 5.18
CA GLU A 374 9.46 8.96 5.86
C GLU A 374 8.32 8.18 5.20
N ALA A 375 7.22 8.87 4.87
CA ALA A 375 6.06 8.29 4.21
C ALA A 375 6.45 7.76 2.82
N GLN A 376 7.24 8.50 2.04
CA GLN A 376 7.68 8.05 0.72
C GLN A 376 8.52 6.78 0.81
N LEU A 377 9.48 6.73 1.74
CA LEU A 377 10.31 5.55 1.94
C LEU A 377 9.46 4.33 2.34
N ARG A 378 8.53 4.50 3.28
CA ARG A 378 7.66 3.42 3.76
C ARG A 378 6.67 2.95 2.71
N ALA A 379 6.02 3.86 1.98
CA ALA A 379 5.12 3.51 0.88
C ALA A 379 5.86 2.68 -0.18
N ARG A 380 7.10 3.05 -0.51
CA ARG A 380 7.96 2.28 -1.41
C ARG A 380 8.34 0.90 -0.85
N GLN A 381 8.62 0.80 0.44
CA GLN A 381 8.88 -0.49 1.10
C GLN A 381 7.66 -1.41 1.09
N LEU A 382 6.45 -0.85 1.22
CA LEU A 382 5.19 -1.58 1.27
C LEU A 382 4.72 -2.01 -0.14
N GLY A 383 4.75 -1.11 -1.11
CA GLY A 383 4.12 -1.28 -2.43
C GLY A 383 5.05 -1.22 -3.63
N GLY A 384 6.35 -1.08 -3.40
CA GLY A 384 7.37 -0.94 -4.43
C GLY A 384 7.45 0.47 -5.04
N ASP A 385 8.26 0.61 -6.09
CA ASP A 385 8.58 1.89 -6.75
C ASP A 385 7.38 2.64 -7.34
N GLU A 386 6.25 1.95 -7.46
CA GLU A 386 5.01 2.45 -8.05
C GLU A 386 3.95 2.78 -7.00
N ALA A 387 4.29 2.70 -5.72
CA ALA A 387 3.46 3.25 -4.66
C ALA A 387 3.24 4.76 -4.86
N ARG A 388 2.05 5.21 -4.49
CA ARG A 388 1.65 6.62 -4.41
C ARG A 388 1.67 7.04 -2.96
N VAL A 389 2.20 8.23 -2.67
CA VAL A 389 2.29 8.73 -1.31
C VAL A 389 1.58 10.06 -1.18
N ALA A 390 0.96 10.29 -0.02
CA ALA A 390 0.55 11.63 0.38
C ALA A 390 0.89 11.93 1.83
N LEU A 391 0.96 13.22 2.15
CA LEU A 391 0.96 13.73 3.53
C LEU A 391 -0.28 14.58 3.75
N VAL A 392 -0.99 14.34 4.85
CA VAL A 392 -2.05 15.21 5.37
C VAL A 392 -1.51 15.85 6.64
N CYS A 393 -1.43 17.18 6.67
CA CYS A 393 -0.81 17.91 7.76
C CYS A 393 -1.52 19.21 8.12
N CYS A 394 -1.14 19.78 9.26
CA CYS A 394 -1.60 21.10 9.71
C CYS A 394 -0.57 22.20 9.41
N ASP A 395 0.34 22.00 8.44
CA ASP A 395 1.25 23.06 8.01
C ASP A 395 0.45 24.26 7.47
N ASP A 396 0.87 25.45 7.91
CA ASP A 396 0.26 26.73 7.54
C ASP A 396 0.78 27.24 6.20
N LEU A 397 1.93 26.71 5.73
CA LEU A 397 2.48 27.04 4.42
C LEU A 397 1.70 26.34 3.30
N PRO A 398 1.67 26.92 2.08
CA PRO A 398 1.01 26.29 0.93
C PRO A 398 1.55 24.87 0.70
N SER A 399 0.64 23.91 0.52
CA SER A 399 0.99 22.49 0.40
C SER A 399 1.99 22.20 -0.74
N GLU A 400 1.93 23.00 -1.80
CA GLU A 400 2.83 22.92 -2.95
C GLU A 400 4.31 23.11 -2.57
N TRP A 401 4.61 23.83 -1.49
CA TRP A 401 6.00 24.03 -1.08
C TRP A 401 6.59 22.75 -0.50
N LEU A 402 5.86 22.07 0.39
CA LEU A 402 6.27 20.75 0.89
C LEU A 402 6.36 19.70 -0.22
N LYS A 403 5.46 19.78 -1.20
CA LYS A 403 5.48 18.89 -2.36
C LYS A 403 6.75 19.09 -3.18
N LYS A 404 7.08 20.34 -3.52
CA LYS A 404 8.27 20.73 -4.31
C LYS A 404 9.59 20.30 -3.70
N GLU A 405 9.65 20.16 -2.38
CA GLU A 405 10.82 19.66 -1.66
C GLU A 405 11.17 18.20 -1.99
N LEU A 406 10.30 17.47 -2.72
CA LEU A 406 10.53 16.10 -3.18
C LEU A 406 10.53 15.93 -4.70
N ASP A 407 10.33 16.99 -5.48
CA ASP A 407 10.25 16.91 -6.95
C ASP A 407 11.52 16.33 -7.60
N PHE A 408 12.67 16.47 -6.93
CA PHE A 408 13.94 15.90 -7.43
C PHE A 408 14.13 14.42 -7.09
N VAL A 409 13.31 13.85 -6.19
CA VAL A 409 13.42 12.46 -5.71
C VAL A 409 12.33 11.59 -6.32
N VAL A 410 11.16 12.16 -6.58
CA VAL A 410 9.96 11.42 -6.95
C VAL A 410 9.19 12.18 -8.02
N ASP A 411 8.62 11.45 -8.95
CA ASP A 411 7.68 11.98 -9.93
C ASP A 411 6.51 12.69 -9.23
N ASP A 412 6.27 13.95 -9.57
CA ASP A 412 5.21 14.82 -9.02
C ASP A 412 3.83 14.15 -9.04
N SER A 413 3.56 13.29 -10.04
CA SER A 413 2.29 12.57 -10.14
C SER A 413 2.08 11.59 -8.97
N LYS A 414 3.17 11.06 -8.38
CA LYS A 414 3.15 10.05 -7.32
C LYS A 414 2.98 10.62 -5.91
N ILE A 415 3.25 11.91 -5.72
CA ILE A 415 3.19 12.58 -4.42
C ILE A 415 1.99 13.51 -4.36
N GLU A 416 1.34 13.62 -3.20
CA GLU A 416 0.40 14.70 -2.90
C GLU A 416 0.60 15.24 -1.48
N VAL A 417 0.32 16.53 -1.27
CA VAL A 417 0.34 17.11 0.08
C VAL A 417 -0.97 17.85 0.32
N PHE A 418 -1.62 17.54 1.43
CA PHE A 418 -2.81 18.21 1.92
C PHE A 418 -2.39 19.04 3.15
N GLY A 419 -2.31 20.36 2.99
CA GLY A 419 -1.97 21.28 4.07
C GLY A 419 -3.18 21.60 4.95
N ARG A 420 -3.01 22.51 5.93
CA ARG A 420 -4.12 22.91 6.81
C ARG A 420 -5.32 23.40 6.00
N GLU A 421 -5.06 24.23 4.99
CA GLU A 421 -6.10 24.80 4.14
C GLU A 421 -6.90 23.77 3.34
N ASP A 422 -6.40 22.54 3.20
CA ASP A 422 -7.05 21.44 2.48
C ASP A 422 -7.92 20.58 3.40
N LEU A 423 -7.88 20.78 4.72
CA LEU A 423 -8.62 19.95 5.69
C LEU A 423 -10.14 20.16 5.65
N GLU A 424 -10.64 21.19 4.95
CA GLU A 424 -12.08 21.39 4.78
C GLU A 424 -12.66 20.19 4.01
N PRO A 425 -13.72 19.51 4.50
CA PRO A 425 -14.20 18.24 3.96
C PRO A 425 -14.46 18.23 2.46
N THR A 426 -15.04 19.29 1.92
CA THR A 426 -15.37 19.37 0.50
C THR A 426 -14.12 19.56 -0.35
N LYS A 427 -13.21 20.45 0.07
CA LYS A 427 -11.93 20.71 -0.60
C LYS A 427 -11.00 19.50 -0.50
N PHE A 428 -10.90 18.87 0.66
CA PHE A 428 -10.15 17.64 0.88
C PHE A 428 -10.62 16.56 -0.08
N ALA A 429 -11.94 16.27 -0.08
CA ALA A 429 -12.52 15.25 -0.93
C ALA A 429 -12.25 15.52 -2.42
N LYS A 430 -12.39 16.77 -2.87
CA LYS A 430 -12.09 17.16 -4.27
C LYS A 430 -10.62 16.95 -4.63
N LYS A 431 -9.68 17.34 -3.76
CA LYS A 431 -8.25 17.19 -4.01
C LYS A 431 -7.82 15.72 -3.97
N LEU A 432 -8.38 14.93 -3.06
CA LEU A 432 -8.19 13.48 -2.98
C LEU A 432 -8.72 12.78 -4.24
N ASP A 433 -9.92 13.15 -4.70
CA ASP A 433 -10.54 12.67 -5.93
C ASP A 433 -9.65 12.93 -7.16
N LEU A 434 -9.13 14.15 -7.29
CA LEU A 434 -8.21 14.53 -8.37
C LEU A 434 -6.90 13.74 -8.32
N TRP A 435 -6.33 13.54 -7.13
CA TRP A 435 -5.10 12.78 -6.95
C TRP A 435 -5.26 11.30 -7.35
N ILE A 436 -6.37 10.68 -6.96
CA ILE A 436 -6.69 9.30 -7.35
C ILE A 436 -6.99 9.22 -8.85
N PHE A 437 -7.71 10.21 -9.40
CA PHE A 437 -8.03 10.27 -10.83
C PHE A 437 -6.80 10.42 -11.71
N ARG A 438 -5.83 11.29 -11.36
CA ARG A 438 -4.61 11.45 -12.17
C ARG A 438 -3.74 10.18 -12.17
N ASN A 439 -3.87 9.37 -11.13
CA ASN A 439 -3.19 8.09 -10.98
C ASN A 439 -4.04 6.90 -11.45
N ALA A 440 -5.02 7.16 -12.33
CA ALA A 440 -5.95 6.14 -12.79
C ALA A 440 -5.42 5.12 -13.79
N GLY A 441 -4.23 5.34 -14.34
CA GLY A 441 -3.80 4.68 -15.56
C GLY A 441 -4.65 5.16 -16.74
N LYS A 442 -4.07 5.98 -17.62
CA LYS A 442 -4.70 6.38 -18.89
C LYS A 442 -4.03 5.68 -20.05
#